data_AF-A0A497TV83-F1
#
_entry.id   AF-A0A497TV83-F1
#
_cell.length_a   1.000
_cell.length_b   1.000
_cell.length_c   1.000
_cell.angle_alpha   90.00
_cell.angle_beta   90.00
_cell.angle_gamma   90.00
#
_symmetry.space_group_name_H-M   'P 1'
#
loop_
_entity.id
_entity.type
_entity.pdbx_description
1 polymer ?
#
loop_
_entity_poly.entity_id
_entity_poly.type
_entity_poly.pdbx_seq_one_letter_code
_entity_poly.pdbx_strand_id
1 'polypeptide(L)'
;MDASATLPAQLQETETCHCCVRFESPQPTLDIHARTWSVRCPCGNQTEEFDEITAAIAAWNLQNASDGDWILTHSGQPVYPIDPSHSSIFIEDIAHALSHICRFNGHVDRFYSVAQHSVLVALNVPREDALSALLHDATEAYISDVTTPVKRNLKGYKEIEQRLWTVIAGRYQVPPALPSSVKHADLRALATERRDLMPAHAAEWTALEGIEPYEQPINPLPPTLAKTQWMDMYEDLTNG
;
A
#
# COMPACT_ATOMS: atom_id res chain seq x y z
N MET A 1 31.88 30.27 7.67
CA MET A 1 31.33 29.99 9.01
C MET A 1 30.52 28.72 8.86
N ASP A 2 31.06 27.66 9.46
CA ASP A 2 30.69 26.26 9.28
C ASP A 2 29.26 25.92 9.68
N ALA A 3 28.67 24.98 8.94
CA ALA A 3 27.63 24.09 9.44
C ALA A 3 27.96 22.67 8.96
N SER A 4 28.96 22.07 9.61
CA SER A 4 29.22 20.63 9.58
C SER A 4 28.00 19.91 10.16
N ALA A 5 27.21 19.24 9.33
CA ALA A 5 26.18 18.33 9.77
C ALA A 5 26.83 17.01 10.20
N THR A 6 27.08 16.87 11.50
CA THR A 6 27.59 15.65 12.11
C THR A 6 26.44 14.63 12.23
N LEU A 7 26.67 13.37 11.79
CA LEU A 7 25.73 12.26 11.97
C LEU A 7 25.51 11.94 13.47
N PRO A 8 24.29 11.54 13.88
CA PRO A 8 24.01 11.08 15.24
C PRO A 8 24.73 9.75 15.55
N ALA A 9 25.22 9.64 16.78
CA ALA A 9 26.27 8.70 17.23
C ALA A 9 25.81 7.25 17.53
N GLN A 10 24.78 6.71 16.89
CA GLN A 10 24.34 5.33 17.15
C GLN A 10 24.02 4.55 15.85
N LEU A 11 25.04 4.40 15.02
CA LEU A 11 25.18 3.29 14.07
C LEU A 11 26.40 2.48 14.53
N GLN A 12 26.20 1.61 15.52
CA GLN A 12 27.25 0.72 16.04
C GLN A 12 26.89 -0.77 15.92
N GLU A 13 25.87 -1.14 15.15
CA GLU A 13 25.66 -2.55 14.80
C GLU A 13 26.20 -2.84 13.41
N THR A 14 27.01 -3.90 13.37
CA THR A 14 28.04 -4.18 12.39
C THR A 14 27.48 -4.72 11.08
N GLU A 15 27.60 -3.95 10.00
CA GLU A 15 27.42 -4.48 8.64
C GLU A 15 28.67 -5.27 8.24
N THR A 16 28.49 -6.59 8.08
CA THR A 16 29.56 -7.52 7.74
C THR A 16 29.76 -7.60 6.23
N CYS A 17 30.79 -6.92 5.72
CA CYS A 17 31.42 -7.32 4.46
C CYS A 17 32.13 -8.67 4.68
N HIS A 18 31.82 -9.67 3.86
CA HIS A 18 32.36 -11.05 3.95
C HIS A 18 33.90 -11.13 3.87
N CYS A 19 34.57 -10.03 3.49
CA CYS A 19 36.01 -9.97 3.26
C CYS A 19 36.84 -9.42 4.44
N CYS A 20 36.27 -8.66 5.39
CA CYS A 20 37.05 -7.96 6.42
C CYS A 20 36.32 -7.96 7.78
N VAL A 21 36.85 -8.72 8.74
CA VAL A 21 36.29 -8.83 10.09
C VAL A 21 36.71 -7.60 10.90
N ARG A 22 35.79 -6.64 11.02
CA ARG A 22 35.83 -5.40 11.82
C ARG A 22 36.74 -4.28 11.31
N PHE A 23 36.12 -3.24 10.78
CA PHE A 23 36.70 -1.89 10.65
C PHE A 23 35.67 -0.85 11.12
N GLU A 24 36.16 0.29 11.58
CA GLU A 24 35.34 1.50 11.80
C GLU A 24 34.60 1.87 10.51
N SER A 25 33.33 2.22 10.65
CA SER A 25 32.38 2.40 9.54
C SER A 25 32.91 3.37 8.47
N PRO A 26 33.09 2.94 7.21
CA PRO A 26 33.54 3.84 6.14
C PRO A 26 32.51 4.94 5.88
N GLN A 27 32.97 6.17 5.68
CA GLN A 27 32.11 7.32 5.39
C GLN A 27 31.58 7.22 3.94
N PRO A 28 30.26 7.34 3.71
CA PRO A 28 29.69 7.30 2.37
C PRO A 28 30.16 8.51 1.54
N THR A 29 30.43 8.28 0.25
CA THR A 29 30.79 9.34 -0.70
C THR A 29 29.69 9.54 -1.74
N LEU A 30 29.31 10.80 -1.95
CA LEU A 30 28.32 11.22 -2.93
C LEU A 30 28.99 11.44 -4.31
N ASP A 31 28.49 10.77 -5.35
CA ASP A 31 28.76 11.16 -6.74
C ASP A 31 27.68 12.13 -7.23
N ILE A 32 28.03 13.41 -7.31
CA ILE A 32 27.10 14.48 -7.69
C ILE A 32 26.65 14.41 -9.16
N HIS A 33 27.37 13.69 -10.01
CA HIS A 33 27.05 13.58 -11.44
C HIS A 33 26.18 12.35 -11.73
N ALA A 34 26.44 11.24 -11.05
CA ALA A 34 25.65 10.02 -11.16
C ALA A 34 24.41 10.01 -10.25
N ARG A 35 24.33 10.92 -9.27
CA ARG A 35 23.26 10.97 -8.27
C ARG A 35 23.15 9.70 -7.42
N THR A 36 24.24 8.94 -7.32
CA THR A 36 24.31 7.70 -6.56
C THR A 36 25.19 7.86 -5.33
N TRP A 37 24.86 7.10 -4.30
CA TRP A 37 25.68 6.95 -3.10
C TRP A 37 26.50 5.68 -3.23
N SER A 38 27.80 5.77 -2.93
CA SER A 38 28.65 4.59 -2.84
C SER A 38 29.39 4.55 -1.51
N VAL A 39 29.35 3.40 -0.88
CA VAL A 39 30.24 3.05 0.23
C VAL A 39 31.34 2.18 -0.37
N ARG A 40 32.60 2.62 -0.26
CA ARG A 40 33.73 1.78 -0.67
C ARG A 40 34.24 1.01 0.53
N CYS A 41 34.18 -0.32 0.46
CA CYS A 41 35.02 -1.16 1.30
C CYS A 41 36.50 -0.77 1.08
N PRO A 42 37.34 -0.64 2.12
CA PRO A 42 38.78 -0.43 1.98
C PRO A 42 39.47 -1.52 1.13
N CYS A 43 38.83 -2.68 0.99
CA CYS A 43 39.27 -3.82 0.20
C CYS A 43 39.12 -3.65 -1.33
N GLY A 44 38.47 -2.57 -1.81
CA GLY A 44 38.35 -2.27 -3.24
C GLY A 44 37.24 -3.01 -3.99
N ASN A 45 36.46 -3.88 -3.33
CA ASN A 45 35.27 -4.50 -3.93
C ASN A 45 34.03 -3.63 -3.73
N GLN A 46 33.20 -3.56 -4.76
CA GLN A 46 31.95 -2.78 -4.76
C GLN A 46 30.93 -3.39 -3.80
N THR A 47 30.27 -2.54 -3.02
CA THR A 47 28.99 -2.84 -2.38
C THR A 47 27.89 -2.06 -3.09
N GLU A 48 26.70 -2.65 -3.09
CA GLU A 48 25.54 -2.39 -3.96
C GLU A 48 25.22 -0.90 -4.22
N GLU A 49 24.90 -0.57 -5.47
CA GLU A 49 24.35 0.72 -5.89
C GLU A 49 22.87 0.78 -5.49
N PHE A 50 22.46 1.85 -4.80
CA PHE A 50 21.06 2.12 -4.48
C PHE A 50 20.62 3.43 -5.14
N ASP A 51 19.47 3.40 -5.82
CA ASP A 51 18.88 4.60 -6.45
C ASP A 51 18.46 5.65 -5.41
N GLU A 52 18.44 6.94 -5.82
CA GLU A 52 18.11 8.10 -4.97
C GLU A 52 16.82 7.90 -4.15
N ILE A 53 15.83 7.21 -4.72
CA ILE A 53 14.55 6.92 -4.07
C ILE A 53 14.73 5.95 -2.89
N THR A 54 15.49 4.88 -3.08
CA THR A 54 15.77 3.87 -2.06
C THR A 54 16.60 4.47 -0.92
N ALA A 55 17.60 5.30 -1.24
CA ALA A 55 18.41 6.01 -0.25
C ALA A 55 17.59 7.05 0.54
N ALA A 56 16.68 7.77 -0.11
CA ALA A 56 15.80 8.72 0.54
C ALA A 56 14.77 8.04 1.45
N ILE A 57 14.23 6.88 1.05
CA ILE A 57 13.35 6.05 1.89
C ILE A 57 14.12 5.55 3.11
N ALA A 58 15.33 4.99 2.93
CA ALA A 58 16.15 4.51 4.04
C ALA A 58 16.54 5.62 5.03
N ALA A 59 16.92 6.81 4.54
CA ALA A 59 17.25 7.96 5.37
C ALA A 59 16.02 8.52 6.11
N TRP A 60 14.86 8.55 5.46
CA TRP A 60 13.60 8.92 6.11
C TRP A 60 13.22 7.90 7.18
N ASN A 61 13.32 6.60 6.89
CA ASN A 61 13.07 5.51 7.83
C ASN A 61 13.99 5.61 9.05
N LEU A 62 15.29 5.90 8.88
CA LEU A 62 16.21 6.09 10.00
C LEU A 62 15.85 7.30 10.88
N GLN A 63 15.36 8.39 10.28
CA GLN A 63 15.00 9.61 11.01
C GLN A 63 13.61 9.53 11.68
N ASN A 64 12.75 8.63 11.20
CA ASN A 64 11.37 8.48 11.65
C ASN A 64 11.08 7.06 12.16
N ALA A 65 12.12 6.28 12.46
CA ALA A 65 12.03 5.01 13.15
C ALA A 65 11.48 5.29 14.55
N SER A 66 10.16 5.29 14.68
CA SER A 66 9.53 5.04 15.97
C SER A 66 9.94 3.62 16.40
N ASP A 67 10.06 3.37 17.70
CA ASP A 67 10.00 2.03 18.31
C ASP A 67 8.60 1.38 18.05
N GLY A 68 8.16 1.34 16.79
CA GLY A 68 6.83 1.81 16.39
C GLY A 68 5.65 1.06 17.00
N ASP A 69 4.57 1.80 17.23
CA ASP A 69 3.30 1.18 17.57
C ASP A 69 2.86 0.27 16.43
N TRP A 70 2.58 -0.99 16.77
CA TRP A 70 2.21 -2.05 15.85
C TRP A 70 0.77 -2.49 16.09
N ILE A 71 0.16 -3.11 15.08
CA ILE A 71 -1.14 -3.76 15.17
C ILE A 71 -0.98 -5.28 14.99
N LEU A 72 -1.82 -6.05 15.70
CA LEU A 72 -1.89 -7.50 15.55
C LEU A 72 -2.85 -7.84 14.40
N THR A 73 -2.37 -8.57 13.40
CA THR A 73 -3.21 -9.02 12.27
C THR A 73 -4.02 -10.27 12.61
N HIS A 74 -4.93 -10.66 11.71
CA HIS A 74 -5.77 -11.85 11.84
C HIS A 74 -4.95 -13.14 11.93
N SER A 75 -3.85 -13.24 11.20
CA SER A 75 -2.91 -14.35 11.23
C SER A 75 -1.96 -14.31 12.44
N GLY A 76 -2.07 -13.29 13.30
CA GLY A 76 -1.27 -13.13 14.51
C GLY A 76 0.10 -12.48 14.26
N GLN A 77 0.27 -11.74 13.16
CA GLN A 77 1.53 -11.08 12.81
C GLN A 77 1.53 -9.62 13.30
N PRO A 78 2.66 -9.11 13.81
CA PRO A 78 2.81 -7.69 14.07
C PRO A 78 3.05 -6.93 12.76
N VAL A 79 2.26 -5.89 12.51
CA VAL A 79 2.48 -4.95 11.40
C VAL A 79 2.65 -3.55 11.95
N TYR A 80 3.65 -2.83 11.44
CA TYR A 80 3.90 -1.42 11.73
C TYR A 80 3.34 -0.58 10.58
N PRO A 81 2.12 0.00 10.69
CA PRO A 81 1.47 0.62 9.53
C PRO A 81 2.22 1.85 8.98
N ILE A 82 3.02 2.51 9.82
CA ILE A 82 3.78 3.72 9.47
C ILE A 82 5.09 3.39 8.73
N ASP A 83 5.67 2.23 9.03
CA ASP A 83 6.91 1.70 8.43
C ASP A 83 6.77 0.19 8.15
N PRO A 84 5.96 -0.17 7.14
CA PRO A 84 5.67 -1.57 6.84
C PRO A 84 6.87 -2.28 6.23
N SER A 85 7.06 -3.56 6.58
CA SER A 85 8.05 -4.45 5.95
C SER A 85 7.36 -5.43 5.01
N HIS A 86 8.03 -5.85 3.94
CA HIS A 86 7.54 -6.89 3.05
C HIS A 86 7.24 -8.20 3.79
N SER A 87 7.97 -8.50 4.88
CA SER A 87 7.84 -9.76 5.62
C SER A 87 6.60 -9.80 6.54
N SER A 88 5.94 -8.68 6.80
CA SER A 88 4.79 -8.60 7.70
C SER A 88 3.43 -8.49 7.00
N ILE A 89 3.41 -8.35 5.68
CA ILE A 89 2.19 -8.24 4.88
C ILE A 89 1.78 -9.63 4.39
N PHE A 90 0.61 -10.12 4.77
CA PHE A 90 0.09 -11.42 4.33
C PHE A 90 -1.23 -11.25 3.60
N ILE A 91 -1.46 -12.08 2.58
CA ILE A 91 -2.60 -11.90 1.69
C ILE A 91 -3.91 -12.23 2.41
N GLU A 92 -3.86 -13.21 3.31
CA GLU A 92 -4.97 -13.65 4.15
C GLU A 92 -5.40 -12.56 5.15
N ASP A 93 -4.44 -11.74 5.61
CA ASP A 93 -4.69 -10.61 6.49
C ASP A 93 -5.36 -9.46 5.75
N ILE A 94 -4.90 -9.16 4.53
CA ILE A 94 -5.54 -8.19 3.64
C ILE A 94 -6.99 -8.62 3.39
N ALA A 95 -7.20 -9.84 2.87
CA ALA A 95 -8.53 -10.35 2.56
C ALA A 95 -9.46 -10.33 3.79
N HIS A 96 -8.95 -10.73 4.96
CA HIS A 96 -9.73 -10.72 6.19
C HIS A 96 -10.11 -9.31 6.61
N ALA A 97 -9.16 -8.38 6.69
CA ALA A 97 -9.42 -7.01 7.10
C ALA A 97 -10.39 -6.31 6.14
N LEU A 98 -10.11 -6.36 4.83
CA LEU A 98 -10.98 -5.76 3.81
C LEU A 98 -12.41 -6.31 3.82
N SER A 99 -12.59 -7.59 4.18
CA SER A 99 -13.93 -8.19 4.29
C SER A 99 -14.76 -7.67 5.47
N HIS A 100 -14.10 -7.10 6.49
CA HIS A 100 -14.74 -6.54 7.68
C HIS A 100 -14.84 -5.02 7.67
N ILE A 101 -14.07 -4.33 6.82
CA ILE A 101 -14.15 -2.88 6.66
C ILE A 101 -15.38 -2.55 5.80
N CYS A 102 -16.32 -1.80 6.38
CA CYS A 102 -17.53 -1.36 5.70
C CYS A 102 -17.26 -0.06 4.94
N ARG A 103 -17.66 -0.02 3.67
CA ARG A 103 -17.55 1.19 2.85
C ARG A 103 -18.50 2.29 3.31
N PHE A 104 -18.24 3.52 2.85
CA PHE A 104 -19.03 4.71 3.17
C PHE A 104 -19.13 4.98 4.67
N ASN A 105 -18.14 4.52 5.44
CA ASN A 105 -18.14 4.58 6.90
C ASN A 105 -19.43 3.97 7.52
N GLY A 106 -19.99 2.95 6.86
CA GLY A 106 -21.18 2.24 7.33
C GLY A 106 -22.53 2.94 7.08
N HIS A 107 -22.58 4.01 6.30
CA HIS A 107 -23.83 4.71 5.98
C HIS A 107 -24.68 4.08 4.87
N VAL A 108 -24.28 2.90 4.39
CA VAL A 108 -25.03 2.08 3.43
C VAL A 108 -26.26 1.43 4.09
N ASP A 109 -27.28 1.14 3.28
CA ASP A 109 -28.51 0.46 3.70
C ASP A 109 -28.25 -0.95 4.26
N ARG A 110 -27.24 -1.63 3.71
CA ARG A 110 -26.81 -2.98 4.02
C ARG A 110 -25.28 -3.03 4.00
N PHE A 111 -24.69 -3.80 4.91
CA PHE A 111 -23.23 -3.94 5.01
C PHE A 111 -22.62 -4.29 3.66
N TYR A 112 -21.63 -3.49 3.23
CA TYR A 112 -20.90 -3.68 1.98
C TYR A 112 -19.42 -3.46 2.25
N SER A 113 -18.62 -4.51 2.01
CA SER A 113 -17.21 -4.51 2.40
C SER A 113 -16.30 -3.97 1.31
N VAL A 114 -15.13 -3.49 1.72
CA VAL A 114 -14.05 -3.12 0.79
C VAL A 114 -13.64 -4.33 -0.05
N ALA A 115 -13.57 -5.53 0.52
CA ALA A 115 -13.27 -6.74 -0.25
C ALA A 115 -14.27 -6.99 -1.39
N GLN A 116 -15.57 -6.82 -1.14
CA GLN A 116 -16.58 -6.99 -2.19
C GLN A 116 -16.46 -5.91 -3.28
N HIS A 117 -16.12 -4.68 -2.90
CA HIS A 117 -15.80 -3.62 -3.85
C HIS A 117 -14.60 -4.00 -4.72
N SER A 118 -13.47 -4.42 -4.13
CA SER A 118 -12.27 -4.76 -4.90
C SER A 118 -12.52 -5.92 -5.88
N VAL A 119 -13.32 -6.92 -5.49
CA VAL A 119 -13.78 -8.00 -6.39
C VAL A 119 -14.60 -7.44 -7.55
N LEU A 120 -15.54 -6.52 -7.29
CA LEU A 120 -16.33 -5.89 -8.35
C LEU A 120 -15.45 -5.09 -9.33
N VAL A 121 -14.45 -4.36 -8.83
CA VAL A 121 -13.49 -3.64 -9.68
C VAL A 121 -12.67 -4.62 -10.54
N ALA A 122 -12.14 -5.69 -9.93
CA ALA A 122 -11.33 -6.70 -10.61
C ALA A 122 -12.09 -7.48 -11.70
N LEU A 123 -13.39 -7.73 -11.54
CA LEU A 123 -14.24 -8.36 -12.58
C LEU A 123 -14.46 -7.48 -13.82
N ASN A 124 -14.21 -6.18 -13.72
CA ASN A 124 -14.58 -5.20 -14.75
C ASN A 124 -13.36 -4.49 -15.37
N VAL A 125 -12.18 -5.09 -15.26
CA VAL A 125 -10.95 -4.66 -15.94
C VAL A 125 -10.40 -5.79 -16.82
N PRO A 126 -9.49 -5.48 -17.77
CA PRO A 126 -8.75 -6.50 -18.49
C PRO A 126 -8.03 -7.47 -17.53
N ARG A 127 -7.88 -8.74 -17.92
CA ARG A 127 -7.33 -9.79 -17.05
C ARG A 127 -5.92 -9.49 -16.57
N GLU A 128 -5.13 -8.80 -17.39
CA GLU A 128 -3.78 -8.31 -17.06
C GLU A 128 -3.76 -7.25 -15.96
N ASP A 129 -4.86 -6.50 -15.79
CA ASP A 129 -4.99 -5.44 -14.78
C ASP A 129 -5.73 -5.94 -13.53
N ALA A 130 -6.38 -7.11 -13.60
CA ALA A 130 -7.28 -7.63 -12.56
C ALA A 130 -6.62 -7.82 -11.20
N LEU A 131 -5.34 -8.24 -11.13
CA LEU A 131 -4.64 -8.36 -9.85
C LEU A 131 -4.36 -6.99 -9.23
N SER A 132 -4.02 -6.00 -10.05
CA SER A 132 -3.85 -4.61 -9.61
C SER A 132 -5.18 -4.03 -9.11
N ALA A 133 -6.29 -4.35 -9.80
CA ALA A 133 -7.63 -3.98 -9.38
C ALA A 133 -8.06 -4.67 -8.07
N LEU A 134 -7.71 -5.94 -7.86
CA LEU A 134 -8.06 -6.63 -6.63
C LEU A 134 -7.33 -6.04 -5.40
N LEU A 135 -6.08 -5.59 -5.61
CA LEU A 135 -5.20 -5.08 -4.55
C LEU A 135 -5.26 -3.55 -4.38
N HIS A 136 -5.99 -2.80 -5.20
CA HIS A 136 -5.88 -1.33 -5.22
C HIS A 136 -6.21 -0.65 -3.87
N ASP A 137 -7.12 -1.23 -3.08
CA ASP A 137 -7.49 -0.78 -1.74
C ASP A 137 -6.80 -1.57 -0.61
N ALA A 138 -5.79 -2.40 -0.93
CA ALA A 138 -5.14 -3.28 0.06
C ALA A 138 -4.48 -2.52 1.23
N THR A 139 -4.12 -1.25 1.03
CA THR A 139 -3.60 -0.39 2.10
C THR A 139 -4.61 -0.20 3.23
N GLU A 140 -5.92 -0.18 2.92
CA GLU A 140 -7.00 0.02 3.89
C GLU A 140 -7.05 -1.08 4.95
N ALA A 141 -6.51 -2.27 4.66
CA ALA A 141 -6.35 -3.34 5.65
C ALA A 141 -5.55 -2.90 6.88
N TYR A 142 -4.67 -1.89 6.73
CA TYR A 142 -3.76 -1.42 7.78
C TYR A 142 -4.07 0.01 8.24
N ILE A 143 -4.71 0.83 7.41
CA ILE A 143 -5.00 2.25 7.72
C ILE A 143 -6.49 2.63 7.62
N SER A 144 -7.38 1.65 7.44
CA SER A 144 -8.83 1.79 7.28
C SER A 144 -9.27 2.52 6.00
N ASP A 145 -10.52 2.26 5.57
CA ASP A 145 -11.24 3.08 4.58
C ASP A 145 -11.55 4.44 5.21
N VAL A 146 -10.81 5.47 4.78
CA VAL A 146 -11.04 6.85 5.21
C VAL A 146 -11.78 7.59 4.12
N THR A 147 -12.99 8.06 4.45
CA THR A 147 -13.82 8.82 3.52
C THR A 147 -13.05 9.97 2.86
N THR A 148 -13.24 10.12 1.55
CA THR A 148 -12.50 11.08 0.71
C THR A 148 -12.43 12.51 1.30
N PRO A 149 -13.50 13.10 1.86
CA PRO A 149 -13.41 14.45 2.45
C PRO A 149 -12.45 14.52 3.64
N VAL A 150 -12.40 13.48 4.48
CA VAL A 150 -11.49 13.41 5.63
C VAL A 150 -10.06 13.18 5.14
N LYS A 151 -9.86 12.22 4.22
CA LYS A 151 -8.55 11.89 3.63
C LYS A 151 -7.81 13.11 3.08
N ARG A 152 -8.53 14.03 2.41
CA ARG A 152 -7.96 15.29 1.89
C ARG A 152 -7.43 16.26 2.95
N ASN A 153 -7.88 16.11 4.20
CA ASN A 153 -7.53 16.99 5.31
C ASN A 153 -6.56 16.33 6.32
N LEU A 154 -6.25 15.03 6.16
CA LEU A 154 -5.30 14.32 7.01
C LEU A 154 -3.87 14.53 6.51
N LYS A 155 -3.05 15.23 7.31
CA LYS A 155 -1.62 15.41 7.04
C LYS A 155 -0.88 14.08 7.23
N GLY A 156 0.02 13.73 6.31
CA GLY A 156 0.83 12.51 6.40
C GLY A 156 0.15 11.23 5.91
N TYR A 157 -1.18 11.24 5.75
CA TYR A 157 -1.93 10.03 5.35
C TYR A 157 -1.52 9.52 3.97
N LYS A 158 -1.36 10.45 3.00
CA LYS A 158 -0.99 10.08 1.64
C LYS A 158 0.42 9.47 1.58
N GLU A 159 1.34 9.98 2.39
CA GLU A 159 2.70 9.47 2.49
C GLU A 159 2.72 8.07 3.10
N ILE A 160 1.93 7.83 4.16
CA ILE A 160 1.80 6.51 4.80
C ILE A 160 1.16 5.50 3.82
N GLU A 161 0.06 5.88 3.18
CA GLU A 161 -0.62 5.07 2.18
C GLU A 161 0.30 4.70 1.02
N GLN A 162 1.08 5.66 0.49
CA GLN A 162 2.03 5.41 -0.59
C GLN A 162 3.14 4.43 -0.18
N ARG A 163 3.62 4.48 1.06
CA ARG A 163 4.62 3.50 1.57
C ARG A 163 4.04 2.10 1.67
N LEU A 164 2.86 1.97 2.28
CA LEU A 164 2.14 0.69 2.33
C LEU A 164 1.90 0.13 0.94
N TRP A 165 1.42 0.98 0.01
CA TRP A 165 1.21 0.57 -1.38
C TRP A 165 2.50 0.09 -2.04
N THR A 166 3.62 0.80 -1.84
CA THR A 166 4.91 0.39 -2.41
C THR A 166 5.34 -1.00 -1.92
N VAL A 167 5.17 -1.26 -0.62
CA VAL A 167 5.49 -2.57 -0.02
C VAL A 167 4.56 -3.67 -0.51
N ILE A 168 3.25 -3.42 -0.55
CA ILE A 168 2.23 -4.36 -1.04
C ILE A 168 2.48 -4.66 -2.52
N ALA A 169 2.66 -3.62 -3.34
CA ALA A 169 2.87 -3.75 -4.78
C ALA A 169 4.15 -4.54 -5.08
N GLY A 170 5.25 -4.23 -4.39
CA GLY A 170 6.51 -4.96 -4.52
C GLY A 170 6.39 -6.42 -4.08
N ARG A 171 5.66 -6.70 -2.99
CA ARG A 171 5.46 -8.07 -2.49
C ARG A 171 4.64 -8.93 -3.45
N TYR A 172 3.55 -8.39 -3.99
CA TYR A 172 2.63 -9.14 -4.86
C TYR A 172 2.87 -8.91 -6.35
N GLN A 173 4.01 -8.30 -6.71
CA GLN A 173 4.48 -8.12 -8.08
C GLN A 173 3.48 -7.41 -9.01
N VAL A 174 2.71 -6.45 -8.46
CA VAL A 174 1.84 -5.58 -9.26
C VAL A 174 2.55 -4.27 -9.60
N PRO A 175 2.23 -3.63 -10.75
CA PRO A 175 2.80 -2.34 -11.11
C PRO A 175 2.58 -1.28 -10.01
N PRO A 176 3.61 -0.49 -9.66
CA PRO A 176 3.48 0.55 -8.63
C PRO A 176 2.53 1.69 -9.05
N ALA A 177 2.35 1.88 -10.36
CA ALA A 177 1.35 2.78 -10.91
C ALA A 177 0.12 1.97 -11.34
N LEU A 178 -1.05 2.26 -10.75
CA LEU A 178 -2.29 1.59 -11.11
C LEU A 178 -2.69 1.90 -12.57
N PRO A 179 -3.08 0.89 -13.36
CA PRO A 179 -3.60 1.08 -14.71
C PRO A 179 -4.85 1.98 -14.74
N SER A 180 -5.02 2.73 -15.82
CA SER A 180 -6.18 3.63 -15.97
C SER A 180 -7.53 2.90 -15.98
N SER A 181 -7.54 1.65 -16.42
CA SER A 181 -8.69 0.73 -16.37
C SER A 181 -9.19 0.52 -14.93
N VAL A 182 -8.27 0.33 -13.97
CA VAL A 182 -8.59 0.18 -12.54
C VAL A 182 -9.30 1.41 -12.01
N LYS A 183 -8.75 2.61 -12.29
CA LYS A 183 -9.37 3.87 -11.87
C LYS A 183 -10.77 4.06 -12.46
N HIS A 184 -10.96 3.68 -13.72
CA HIS A 184 -12.27 3.77 -14.36
C HIS A 184 -13.28 2.78 -13.75
N ALA A 185 -12.85 1.54 -13.52
CA ALA A 185 -13.67 0.49 -12.92
C ALA A 185 -14.05 0.80 -11.47
N ASP A 186 -13.14 1.38 -10.67
CA ASP A 186 -13.39 1.89 -9.32
C ASP A 186 -14.48 2.97 -9.33
N LEU A 187 -14.37 3.98 -10.21
CA LEU A 187 -15.42 5.01 -10.33
C LEU A 187 -16.77 4.43 -10.75
N ARG A 188 -16.80 3.45 -11.67
CA ARG A 188 -18.05 2.76 -12.05
C ARG A 188 -18.60 1.92 -10.90
N ALA A 189 -17.75 1.27 -10.11
CA ALA A 189 -18.17 0.56 -8.90
C ALA A 189 -18.78 1.54 -7.88
N LEU A 190 -18.13 2.67 -7.63
CA LEU A 190 -18.64 3.75 -6.76
C LEU A 190 -20.00 4.29 -7.23
N ALA A 191 -20.20 4.47 -8.55
CA ALA A 191 -21.49 4.86 -9.11
C ALA A 191 -22.58 3.79 -8.86
N THR A 192 -22.21 2.52 -9.00
CA THR A 192 -23.10 1.37 -8.76
C THR A 192 -23.48 1.26 -7.28
N GLU A 193 -22.50 1.44 -6.38
CA GLU A 193 -22.69 1.48 -4.93
C GLU A 193 -23.61 2.62 -4.50
N ARG A 194 -23.40 3.83 -5.04
CA ARG A 194 -24.29 4.98 -4.77
C ARG A 194 -25.72 4.68 -5.19
N ARG A 195 -25.92 4.03 -6.35
CA ARG A 195 -27.25 3.68 -6.86
C ARG A 195 -27.94 2.64 -5.97
N ASP A 196 -27.20 1.61 -5.56
CA ASP A 196 -27.80 0.41 -4.97
C ASP A 196 -27.83 0.40 -3.44
N LEU A 197 -26.91 1.12 -2.80
CA LEU A 197 -26.65 1.01 -1.35
C LEU A 197 -26.87 2.32 -0.58
N MET A 198 -26.90 3.46 -1.27
CA MET A 198 -27.10 4.77 -0.64
C MET A 198 -28.54 5.25 -0.79
N PRO A 199 -29.08 6.02 0.19
CA PRO A 199 -30.36 6.68 0.03
C PRO A 199 -30.36 7.63 -1.18
N ALA A 200 -31.50 7.71 -1.87
CA ALA A 200 -31.69 8.67 -2.95
C ALA A 200 -31.46 10.10 -2.43
N HIS A 201 -30.62 10.86 -3.14
CA HIS A 201 -30.27 12.22 -2.76
C HIS A 201 -30.04 13.07 -4.01
N ALA A 202 -30.58 14.30 -4.01
CA ALA A 202 -30.58 15.19 -5.18
C ALA A 202 -29.21 15.83 -5.47
N ALA A 203 -28.31 15.89 -4.49
CA ALA A 203 -26.96 16.41 -4.71
C ALA A 203 -26.13 15.39 -5.48
N GLU A 204 -25.48 15.86 -6.54
CA GLU A 204 -24.56 15.04 -7.33
C GLU A 204 -23.17 14.94 -6.71
N TRP A 205 -22.55 13.78 -6.91
CA TRP A 205 -21.13 13.59 -6.65
C TRP A 205 -20.37 13.95 -7.91
N THR A 206 -19.66 15.07 -7.88
CA THR A 206 -18.90 15.60 -9.03
C THR A 206 -17.88 14.60 -9.58
N ALA A 207 -17.40 13.69 -8.74
CA ALA A 207 -16.49 12.61 -9.15
C ALA A 207 -17.15 11.55 -10.06
N LEU A 208 -18.48 11.50 -10.13
CA LEU A 208 -19.26 10.55 -10.90
C LEU A 208 -19.89 11.17 -12.16
N GLU A 209 -19.53 12.41 -12.50
CA GLU A 209 -20.05 13.07 -13.70
C GLU A 209 -19.64 12.28 -14.96
N GLY A 210 -20.64 11.83 -15.75
CA GLY A 210 -20.42 11.02 -16.95
C GLY A 210 -20.01 9.57 -16.68
N ILE A 211 -20.08 9.10 -15.43
CA ILE A 211 -19.79 7.71 -15.06
C ILE A 211 -21.11 6.94 -14.88
N GLU A 212 -21.34 5.99 -15.77
CA GLU A 212 -22.52 5.13 -15.72
C GLU A 212 -22.28 3.89 -14.83
N PRO A 213 -23.21 3.56 -13.91
CA PRO A 213 -23.11 2.36 -13.08
C PRO A 213 -23.21 1.07 -13.91
N TYR A 214 -22.84 -0.07 -13.32
CA TYR A 214 -23.04 -1.39 -13.93
C TYR A 214 -24.52 -1.75 -13.94
N GLU A 215 -25.00 -2.42 -14.98
CA GLU A 215 -26.43 -2.78 -15.10
C GLU A 215 -26.89 -3.71 -13.98
N GLN A 216 -26.02 -4.63 -13.55
CA GLN A 216 -26.31 -5.60 -12.51
C GLN A 216 -26.37 -4.91 -11.14
N PRO A 217 -27.40 -5.18 -10.32
CA PRO A 217 -27.47 -4.65 -8.97
C PRO A 217 -26.48 -5.37 -8.04
N ILE A 218 -25.95 -4.64 -7.07
CA ILE A 218 -25.12 -5.21 -6.00
C ILE A 218 -26.00 -6.03 -5.05
N ASN A 219 -25.59 -7.28 -4.82
CA ASN A 219 -26.09 -8.09 -3.71
C ASN A 219 -25.02 -8.15 -2.62
N PRO A 220 -25.15 -7.39 -1.52
CA PRO A 220 -24.12 -7.34 -0.49
C PRO A 220 -23.91 -8.70 0.18
N LEU A 221 -22.65 -9.06 0.40
CA LEU A 221 -22.24 -10.34 0.99
C LEU A 221 -21.85 -10.17 2.46
N PRO A 222 -22.10 -11.18 3.30
CA PRO A 222 -21.50 -11.22 4.63
C PRO A 222 -19.97 -11.28 4.53
N PRO A 223 -19.21 -10.78 5.53
CA PRO A 223 -17.75 -10.75 5.53
C PRO A 223 -17.09 -12.08 5.15
N THR A 224 -17.63 -13.20 5.64
CA THR A 224 -17.08 -14.53 5.35
C THR A 224 -17.12 -14.87 3.87
N LEU A 225 -18.24 -14.60 3.18
CA LEU A 225 -18.36 -14.85 1.74
C LEU A 225 -17.58 -13.84 0.92
N ALA A 226 -17.53 -12.57 1.34
CA ALA A 226 -16.70 -11.56 0.68
C ALA A 226 -15.20 -11.92 0.75
N LYS A 227 -14.72 -12.39 1.91
CA LYS A 227 -13.35 -12.90 2.08
C LYS A 227 -13.08 -14.09 1.15
N THR A 228 -13.98 -15.07 1.11
CA THR A 228 -13.84 -16.23 0.22
C THR A 228 -13.76 -15.81 -1.25
N GLN A 229 -14.68 -14.99 -1.73
CA GLN A 229 -14.65 -14.53 -3.13
C GLN A 229 -13.38 -13.76 -3.47
N TRP A 230 -12.89 -12.92 -2.54
CA TRP A 230 -11.67 -12.17 -2.73
C TRP A 230 -10.44 -13.10 -2.81
N MET A 231 -10.36 -14.10 -1.92
CA MET A 231 -9.27 -15.09 -1.92
C MET A 231 -9.31 -16.00 -3.14
N ASP A 232 -10.48 -16.52 -3.51
CA ASP A 232 -10.66 -17.36 -4.70
C ASP A 232 -10.20 -16.62 -5.96
N MET A 233 -10.53 -15.32 -6.06
CA MET A 233 -10.07 -14.48 -7.17
C MET A 233 -8.56 -14.26 -7.12
N TYR A 234 -7.98 -13.96 -5.96
CA TYR A 234 -6.53 -13.81 -5.83
C TYR A 234 -5.79 -15.08 -6.29
N GLU A 235 -6.27 -16.25 -5.87
CA GLU A 235 -5.72 -17.54 -6.27
C GLU A 235 -5.86 -17.78 -7.78
N ASP A 236 -7.02 -17.47 -8.38
CA ASP A 236 -7.22 -17.57 -9.84
C ASP A 236 -6.26 -16.64 -10.61
N LEU A 237 -6.08 -15.42 -10.12
CA LEU A 237 -5.25 -14.40 -10.77
C LEU A 237 -3.74 -14.69 -10.68
N THR A 238 -3.32 -15.46 -9.68
CA THR A 238 -1.89 -15.75 -9.41
C THR A 238 -1.47 -17.16 -9.80
N ASN A 239 -2.39 -18.12 -9.86
CA ASN A 239 -2.10 -19.51 -10.23
C ASN A 239 -2.56 -19.89 -11.65
N GLY A 240 -3.41 -19.08 -12.28
CA GLY A 240 -3.92 -19.28 -13.65
C GLY A 240 -3.21 -18.39 -14.67
#